data_AF-A0A5Q8CHI2-F1
#
_entry.id   AF-A0A5Q8CHI2-F1
#
_cell.length_a   1.000
_cell.length_b   1.000
_cell.length_c   1.000
_cell.angle_alpha   90.00
_cell.angle_beta   90.00
_cell.angle_gamma   90.00
#
_symmetry.space_group_name_H-M   'P 1'
#
loop_
_entity.id
_entity.type
_entity.pdbx_description
1 polymer ?
#
loop_
_entity_poly.entity_id
_entity_poly.type
_entity_poly.pdbx_seq_one_letter_code
_entity_poly.pdbx_strand_id
1 'polypeptide(L)'
;GSTVNAMDTAGFHTYGLLWTPDKLVWTYDGVQVAEAATPSDMDKPMYMLVNLAIGGQAGAPPDHLATPAEMKIDYIRAYTLDAVEANPLIATSSTTTATHSTATHSFGSSTLHHGSEFGGHA
;
A
#
# COMPACT_ATOMS: atom_id res chain seq x y z
N GLY A 1 14.15 11.80 -13.21
CA GLY A 1 13.16 11.18 -12.31
C GLY A 1 13.37 11.76 -10.94
N SER A 2 12.30 12.16 -10.25
CA SER A 2 12.41 12.69 -8.89
C SER A 2 12.89 11.58 -7.96
N THR A 3 14.05 11.78 -7.34
CA THR A 3 14.56 10.93 -6.27
C THR A 3 13.89 11.33 -4.96
N VAL A 4 13.20 10.40 -4.30
CA VAL A 4 12.67 10.64 -2.95
C VAL A 4 13.78 10.53 -1.91
N ASN A 5 13.79 11.43 -0.92
CA ASN A 5 14.68 11.34 0.23
C ASN A 5 13.96 10.65 1.38
N ALA A 6 14.06 9.33 1.46
CA ALA A 6 13.44 8.55 2.55
C ALA A 6 14.07 8.81 3.93
N MET A 7 15.14 9.61 4.02
CA MET A 7 15.78 10.01 5.28
C MET A 7 15.27 11.35 5.80
N ASP A 8 14.39 12.04 5.06
CA ASP A 8 13.78 13.28 5.54
C ASP A 8 12.78 12.96 6.66
N THR A 9 12.90 13.73 7.74
CA THR A 9 12.07 13.63 8.94
C THR A 9 11.29 14.92 9.21
N ALA A 10 11.42 15.93 8.34
CA ALA A 10 10.73 17.20 8.46
C ALA A 10 9.30 17.12 7.89
N GLY A 11 8.31 17.48 8.71
CA GLY A 11 6.90 17.48 8.29
C GLY A 11 6.24 16.11 8.32
N PHE A 12 5.05 16.01 7.71
CA PHE A 12 4.32 14.75 7.60
C PHE A 12 4.68 14.05 6.28
N HIS A 13 4.90 12.74 6.36
CA HIS A 13 5.10 11.86 5.21
C HIS A 13 4.07 10.74 5.20
N THR A 14 3.73 10.24 4.01
CA THR A 14 2.85 9.08 3.85
C THR A 14 3.68 7.82 3.67
N TYR A 15 3.63 6.93 4.66
CA TYR A 15 4.21 5.59 4.58
C TYR A 15 3.14 4.60 4.16
N GLY A 16 3.42 3.78 3.16
CA GLY A 16 2.46 2.80 2.65
C GLY A 16 3.07 1.42 2.46
N LEU A 17 2.23 0.40 2.63
CA LEU A 17 2.55 -0.99 2.32
C LEU A 17 1.42 -1.57 1.46
N LEU A 18 1.75 -1.93 0.22
CA LEU A 18 0.92 -2.83 -0.57
C LEU A 18 1.29 -4.26 -0.20
N TRP A 19 0.34 -4.98 0.36
CA TRP A 19 0.49 -6.39 0.74
C TRP A 19 -0.40 -7.24 -0.15
N THR A 20 0.21 -8.14 -0.91
CA THR A 20 -0.47 -9.12 -1.77
C THR A 20 -0.01 -10.53 -1.40
N PRO A 21 -0.67 -11.59 -1.92
CA PRO A 21 -0.20 -12.96 -1.69
C PRO A 21 1.24 -13.21 -2.16
N ASP A 22 1.71 -12.49 -3.19
CA ASP A 22 3.00 -12.75 -3.82
C ASP A 22 4.10 -11.76 -3.41
N LYS A 23 3.73 -10.52 -3.09
CA LYS A 23 4.69 -9.44 -2.80
C LYS A 23 4.23 -8.43 -1.75
N LEU A 24 5.23 -7.85 -1.11
CA LEU A 24 5.18 -6.67 -0.26
C LEU A 24 5.88 -5.52 -0.99
N VAL A 25 5.22 -4.37 -1.11
CA VAL A 25 5.79 -3.16 -1.72
C VAL A 25 5.66 -1.98 -0.76
N TRP A 26 6.78 -1.40 -0.38
CA TRP A 26 6.84 -0.24 0.50
C TRP A 26 6.92 1.05 -0.30
N THR A 27 6.16 2.04 0.15
CA THR A 27 6.13 3.38 -0.46
C THR A 27 6.44 4.46 0.57
N TYR A 28 7.13 5.50 0.11
CA TYR A 28 7.39 6.74 0.82
C TYR A 28 6.86 7.88 -0.05
N ASP A 29 5.89 8.64 0.47
CA ASP A 29 5.17 9.69 -0.25
C ASP A 29 4.62 9.23 -1.62
N GLY A 30 4.10 8.00 -1.64
CA GLY A 30 3.51 7.37 -2.82
C GLY A 30 4.51 6.81 -3.83
N VAL A 31 5.82 6.96 -3.60
CA VAL A 31 6.87 6.40 -4.46
C VAL A 31 7.35 5.08 -3.88
N GLN A 32 7.42 4.03 -4.71
CA GLN A 32 7.99 2.74 -4.31
C GLN A 32 9.48 2.89 -3.95
N VAL A 33 9.84 2.44 -2.75
CA VAL A 33 11.22 2.50 -2.22
C VAL A 33 11.82 1.12 -1.93
N ALA A 34 10.97 0.09 -1.75
CA ALA A 34 11.41 -1.28 -1.55
C ALA A 34 10.34 -2.29 -1.99
N GLU A 35 10.77 -3.52 -2.29
CA GLU A 35 9.90 -4.66 -2.61
C GLU A 35 10.53 -5.97 -2.13
N ALA A 36 9.68 -6.93 -1.74
CA ALA A 36 10.08 -8.29 -1.37
C ALA A 36 8.94 -9.27 -1.69
N ALA A 37 9.27 -10.56 -1.83
CA ALA A 37 8.25 -11.61 -1.87
C ALA A 37 7.52 -11.70 -0.52
N THR A 38 6.22 -11.97 -0.54
CA THR A 38 5.45 -12.18 0.70
C THR A 38 5.89 -13.49 1.36
N PRO A 39 6.35 -13.45 2.62
CA PRO A 39 6.67 -14.67 3.36
C PRO A 39 5.48 -15.62 3.49
N SER A 40 5.74 -16.93 3.50
CA SER A 40 4.69 -17.95 3.52
C SER A 40 3.83 -17.97 4.80
N ASP A 41 4.30 -17.32 5.87
CA ASP A 41 3.59 -17.21 7.15
C ASP A 41 2.82 -15.87 7.29
N MET A 42 2.89 -15.01 6.27
CA MET A 42 2.22 -13.71 6.20
C MET A 42 0.89 -13.80 5.41
N ASP A 43 0.14 -14.88 5.65
CA ASP A 43 -1.10 -15.27 4.96
C ASP A 43 -2.32 -15.38 5.90
N LYS A 44 -2.19 -14.91 7.15
CA LYS A 44 -3.23 -14.94 8.18
C LYS A 44 -3.67 -13.53 8.55
N PRO A 45 -4.82 -13.36 9.25
CA PRO A 45 -5.19 -12.07 9.80
C PRO A 45 -4.09 -11.48 10.69
N MET A 46 -3.75 -10.22 10.44
CA MET A 46 -2.71 -9.47 11.16
C MET A 46 -3.30 -8.17 11.71
N TYR A 47 -2.62 -7.57 12.69
CA TYR A 47 -2.96 -6.26 13.23
C TYR A 47 -1.90 -5.24 12.83
N MET A 48 -2.31 -3.98 12.67
CA MET A 48 -1.37 -2.87 12.49
C MET A 48 -0.85 -2.43 13.85
N LEU A 49 0.47 -2.30 13.97
CA LEU A 49 1.14 -1.76 15.15
C LEU A 49 1.85 -0.45 14.77
N VAL A 50 1.58 0.62 15.53
CA VAL A 50 2.28 1.90 15.41
C VAL A 50 2.74 2.30 16.80
N ASN A 51 4.05 2.45 16.97
CA ASN A 51 4.68 2.66 18.27
C ASN A 51 5.89 3.59 18.17
N LEU A 52 6.10 4.43 19.18
CA LEU A 52 7.31 5.21 19.36
C LEU A 52 8.25 4.47 20.32
N ALA A 53 9.11 3.62 19.76
CA ALA A 53 10.13 2.92 20.55
C ALA A 53 11.29 3.87 20.88
N ILE A 54 11.76 3.85 22.14
CA ILE A 54 12.93 4.60 22.60
C ILE A 54 13.97 3.62 23.11
N GLY A 55 15.11 3.56 22.43
CA GLY A 55 16.22 2.65 22.75
C GLY A 55 15.95 1.17 22.42
N GLY A 56 16.77 0.27 22.95
CA GLY A 56 16.63 -1.17 22.83
C GLY A 56 17.83 -1.85 22.18
N GLN A 57 17.62 -2.99 21.51
CA GLN A 57 18.68 -3.73 20.82
C GLN A 57 19.35 -2.90 19.71
N ALA A 58 18.64 -1.92 19.16
CA ALA A 58 19.14 -0.99 18.15
C ALA A 58 20.08 0.10 18.72
N GLY A 59 20.23 0.21 20.04
CA GLY A 59 21.10 1.18 20.71
C GLY A 59 20.39 2.02 21.76
N ALA A 60 21.16 2.86 22.46
CA ALA A 60 20.61 3.87 23.37
C ALA A 60 20.13 5.10 22.58
N PRO A 61 19.07 5.80 23.06
CA PRO A 61 18.69 7.08 22.46
C PRO A 61 19.84 8.09 22.57
N PRO A 62 19.98 9.02 21.61
CA PRO A 62 21.01 10.04 21.67
C PRO A 62 20.75 11.02 22.82
N ASP A 63 21.81 11.61 23.35
CA ASP A 63 21.75 12.56 24.49
C ASP A 63 20.87 13.80 24.23
N HIS A 64 20.60 14.11 22.96
CA HIS A 64 19.79 15.25 22.52
C HIS A 64 18.37 14.87 22.11
N LEU A 65 17.87 13.68 22.50
CA LEU A 65 16.48 13.30 22.25
C LEU A 65 15.54 14.30 22.94
N ALA A 66 14.59 14.85 22.17
CA ALA A 66 13.56 15.72 22.71
C ALA A 66 12.73 14.98 23.77
N THR A 67 12.46 15.62 24.91
CA THR A 67 11.67 15.05 26.01
C THR A 67 10.53 16.01 26.41
N PRO A 68 9.24 15.59 26.31
CA PRO A 68 8.78 14.29 25.82
C PRO A 68 9.03 14.12 24.30
N ALA A 69 9.40 12.91 23.89
CA ALA A 69 9.45 12.55 22.48
C ALA A 69 8.02 12.33 21.97
N GLU A 70 7.71 12.84 20.79
CA GLU A 70 6.38 12.76 20.20
C GLU A 70 6.43 12.06 18.84
N MET A 71 5.41 11.24 18.57
CA MET A 71 5.10 10.73 17.23
C MET A 71 3.70 11.21 16.88
N LYS A 72 3.61 12.09 15.87
CA LYS A 72 2.35 12.67 15.43
C LYS A 72 1.82 11.88 14.24
N ILE A 73 0.56 11.45 14.34
CA ILE A 73 -0.12 10.68 13.30
C ILE A 73 -1.37 11.47 12.92
N ASP A 74 -1.42 11.93 11.68
CA ASP A 74 -2.60 12.63 11.14
C ASP A 74 -3.73 11.63 10.84
N TYR A 75 -3.39 10.50 10.20
CA TYR A 75 -4.35 9.44 9.92
C TYR A 75 -3.69 8.07 9.82
N ILE A 76 -4.51 7.03 9.98
CA ILE A 76 -4.22 5.66 9.57
C ILE A 76 -5.36 5.22 8.66
N ARG A 77 -5.03 4.63 7.50
CA ARG A 77 -6.01 4.12 6.54
C ARG A 77 -5.61 2.70 6.13
N ALA A 78 -6.57 1.80 6.13
CA ALA A 78 -6.43 0.44 5.64
C ALA A 78 -7.46 0.20 4.54
N TYR A 79 -7.04 -0.43 3.46
CA TYR A 79 -7.86 -0.68 2.28
C TYR A 79 -7.76 -2.14 1.91
N THR A 80 -8.85 -2.71 1.42
CA THR A 80 -8.82 -3.96 0.66
C THR A 80 -8.52 -3.63 -0.79
N LEU A 81 -7.75 -4.48 -1.46
CA LEU A 81 -7.70 -4.45 -2.91
C LEU A 81 -9.06 -4.95 -3.39
N ASP A 82 -9.76 -4.15 -4.19
CA ASP A 82 -10.84 -4.70 -4.99
C ASP A 82 -10.26 -5.85 -5.79
N ALA A 83 -10.89 -7.02 -5.74
CA ALA A 83 -10.51 -8.08 -6.64
C ALA A 83 -10.60 -7.48 -8.04
N VAL A 84 -9.47 -7.42 -8.76
CA VAL A 84 -9.55 -7.46 -10.22
C VAL A 84 -10.22 -8.80 -10.46
N GLU A 85 -11.54 -8.80 -10.62
CA GLU A 85 -12.29 -10.01 -10.89
C GLU A 85 -11.58 -10.66 -12.06
N ALA A 86 -10.90 -11.78 -11.79
CA ALA A 86 -10.38 -12.62 -12.84
C ALA A 86 -11.62 -13.03 -13.62
N ASN A 87 -11.84 -12.41 -14.78
CA ASN A 87 -13.01 -12.62 -15.60
C ASN A 87 -13.27 -14.13 -15.72
N PRO A 88 -14.36 -14.67 -15.15
CA PRO A 88 -14.58 -16.11 -15.10
C PRO A 88 -14.79 -16.73 -16.49
N LEU A 89 -14.82 -15.92 -17.55
CA LEU A 89 -14.92 -16.38 -18.93
C LEU A 89 -13.65 -17.06 -19.48
N ILE A 90 -12.52 -17.08 -18.76
CA ILE A 90 -11.29 -17.78 -19.21
C ILE A 90 -11.13 -19.18 -18.57
N ALA A 91 -11.93 -19.54 -17.56
CA ALA A 91 -11.81 -20.84 -16.87
C ALA A 91 -12.58 -22.01 -17.53
N THR A 92 -13.17 -21.80 -18.71
CA THR A 92 -14.01 -22.83 -19.37
C THR A 92 -13.72 -22.92 -20.86
N SER A 93 -12.50 -23.32 -21.25
CA SER A 93 -12.21 -23.84 -22.60
C SER A 93 -10.87 -24.58 -22.61
N SER A 94 -10.80 -25.73 -21.95
CA SER A 94 -9.91 -26.79 -22.41
C SER A 94 -10.54 -27.39 -23.67
N THR A 95 -9.98 -27.08 -24.85
CA THR A 95 -9.78 -27.98 -26.01
C THR A 95 -9.43 -27.18 -27.29
N THR A 96 -8.20 -27.40 -27.79
CA THR A 96 -7.73 -27.30 -29.20
C THR A 96 -7.11 -25.98 -29.73
N THR A 97 -5.77 -26.02 -29.85
CA THR A 97 -4.92 -25.65 -31.01
C THR A 97 -4.77 -24.20 -31.50
N ALA A 98 -3.54 -23.70 -31.27
CA ALA A 98 -2.65 -22.93 -32.16
C ALA A 98 -2.70 -21.38 -32.29
N THR A 99 -1.48 -20.84 -32.13
CA THR A 99 -0.84 -19.73 -32.86
C THR A 99 -0.75 -18.38 -32.13
N HIS A 100 0.51 -17.92 -32.03
CA HIS A 100 0.98 -16.63 -31.53
C HIS A 100 0.19 -15.42 -32.06
N SER A 101 -0.12 -14.46 -31.19
CA SER A 101 0.18 -13.04 -31.44
C SER A 101 -0.03 -12.14 -30.21
N THR A 102 0.94 -11.25 -30.03
CA THR A 102 1.13 -10.25 -28.98
C THR A 102 -0.04 -9.25 -28.89
N ALA A 103 -0.54 -8.97 -27.69
CA ALA A 103 -1.49 -7.88 -27.46
C ALA A 103 -0.86 -6.76 -26.61
N THR A 104 -0.88 -5.55 -27.18
CA THR A 104 -0.42 -4.29 -26.61
C THR A 104 -1.48 -3.74 -25.64
N HIS A 105 -1.10 -3.27 -24.46
CA HIS A 105 -2.03 -2.66 -23.50
C HIS A 105 -2.25 -1.17 -23.79
N SER A 106 -3.51 -0.75 -23.92
CA SER A 106 -3.94 0.66 -23.91
C SER A 106 -4.75 0.92 -22.65
N PHE A 107 -4.43 2.01 -21.94
CA PHE A 107 -5.05 2.44 -20.70
C PHE A 107 -6.28 3.32 -20.99
N GLY A 108 -7.45 2.88 -20.53
CA GLY A 108 -8.71 3.61 -20.61
C GLY A 108 -8.98 4.43 -19.34
N SER A 109 -9.30 5.70 -19.54
CA SER A 109 -9.66 6.71 -18.53
C SER A 109 -10.87 6.31 -17.68
N SER A 110 -10.77 6.45 -16.35
CA SER A 110 -11.90 6.26 -15.43
C SER A 110 -12.62 7.58 -15.16
N THR A 111 -13.93 7.62 -15.41
CA THR A 111 -14.84 8.72 -15.07
C THR A 111 -15.36 8.55 -13.64
N LEU A 112 -15.21 9.59 -12.82
CA LEU A 112 -15.79 9.70 -11.47
C LEU A 112 -17.32 9.72 -11.53
N HIS A 113 -17.97 8.86 -10.74
CA HIS A 113 -19.42 8.92 -10.50
C HIS A 113 -19.69 9.70 -9.21
N HIS A 114 -20.44 10.80 -9.32
CA HIS A 114 -20.94 11.63 -8.21
C HIS A 114 -22.37 11.24 -7.87
N GLY A 115 -22.73 11.28 -6.57
CA GLY A 115 -24.09 11.20 -6.04
C GLY A 115 -24.06 10.80 -4.55
N SER A 116 -24.82 11.37 -3.62
CA SER A 116 -25.90 12.36 -3.67
C SER A 116 -26.12 12.96 -2.27
N GLU A 117 -26.70 14.16 -2.24
CA GLU A 117 -26.97 15.05 -1.10
C GLU A 117 -27.92 14.46 -0.03
N PHE A 118 -27.71 14.85 1.24
CA PHE A 118 -28.66 14.66 2.34
C PHE A 118 -29.46 15.96 2.57
N GLY A 119 -30.79 15.86 2.47
CA GLY A 119 -31.72 16.89 2.91
C GLY A 119 -32.92 16.25 3.61
N GLY A 120 -33.21 16.69 4.82
CA GLY A 120 -34.39 16.26 5.58
C GLY A 120 -34.58 17.13 6.83
N HIS A 121 -35.42 18.16 6.71
CA HIS A 121 -35.99 18.89 7.83
C HIS A 121 -37.33 18.26 8.22
N ALA A 122 -37.52 18.07 9.53
CA ALA A 122 -38.75 18.33 10.28
C ALA A 122 -38.36 18.55 11.74
#